data_AF-A0A7W5V1H9-F1
#
_entry.id   AF-A0A7W5V1H9-F1
#
_cell.length_a   1.000
_cell.length_b   1.000
_cell.length_c   1.000
_cell.angle_alpha   90.00
_cell.angle_beta   90.00
_cell.angle_gamma   90.00
#
_symmetry.space_group_name_H-M   'P 1'
#
loop_
_entity.id
_entity.type
_entity.pdbx_description
1 polymer ?
#
loop_
_entity_poly.entity_id
_entity_poly.type
_entity_poly.pdbx_seq_one_letter_code
_entity_poly.pdbx_strand_id
1 'polypeptide(L)' 'MSTIIDRVRAYLRSPSGRQTMDKAKRMARDPHNQQKAKSFFERFRSRRH' A
#
# COMPACT_ATOMS: atom_id res chain seq x y z
N MET A 1 -22.24 17.69 7.62
CA MET A 1 -20.97 17.14 8.14
C MET A 1 -20.43 16.15 7.12
N SER A 2 -19.56 16.61 6.23
CA SER A 2 -18.88 15.76 5.26
C SER A 2 -17.73 15.05 5.98
N THR A 3 -18.10 13.90 6.55
CA THR A 3 -17.26 12.95 7.25
C THR A 3 -16.02 12.64 6.43
N ILE A 4 -14.85 12.61 7.05
CA ILE A 4 -13.51 12.36 6.47
C ILE A 4 -13.51 11.26 5.37
N ILE A 5 -14.38 10.26 5.53
CA ILE A 5 -14.65 9.18 4.57
C ILE A 5 -14.98 9.70 3.15
N ASP A 6 -15.76 10.76 3.02
CA ASP A 6 -16.15 11.31 1.71
C ASP A 6 -14.97 11.97 1.01
N ARG A 7 -14.11 12.66 1.77
CA ARG A 7 -12.85 13.24 1.28
C ARG A 7 -11.85 12.16 0.88
N VAL A 8 -11.79 11.06 1.64
CA VAL A 8 -10.99 9.87 1.27
C VAL A 8 -11.54 9.22 0.01
N ARG A 9 -12.87 9.09 -0.14
CA ARG A 9 -13.50 8.57 -1.37
C ARG A 9 -13.25 9.47 -2.57
N ALA A 10 -13.34 10.78 -2.40
CA ALA A 10 -13.01 11.76 -3.44
C ALA A 10 -11.53 11.69 -3.81
N TYR A 11 -10.64 11.53 -2.82
CA TYR A 11 -9.21 11.35 -3.04
C TYR A 11 -8.90 10.03 -3.75
N LEU A 12 -9.56 8.92 -3.39
CA LEU A 12 -9.42 7.63 -4.06
C LEU A 12 -9.96 7.65 -5.50
N ARG A 13 -10.99 8.47 -5.78
CA ARG A 13 -11.49 8.71 -7.14
C ARG A 13 -10.63 9.67 -7.96
N SER A 14 -9.79 10.48 -7.30
CA SER A 14 -8.87 11.40 -7.98
C SER A 14 -7.76 10.64 -8.73
N PRO A 15 -7.16 11.23 -9.79
CA PRO A 15 -6.04 10.64 -10.51
C PRO A 15 -4.86 10.29 -9.60
N SER A 16 -4.63 11.08 -8.53
CA SER A 16 -3.62 10.81 -7.51
C SER A 16 -3.90 9.51 -6.73
N GLY A 17 -5.14 9.29 -6.32
CA GLY A 17 -5.56 8.05 -5.64
C GLY A 17 -5.52 6.82 -6.54
N ARG A 18 -5.90 6.98 -7.82
CA ARG A 18 -5.76 5.92 -8.84
C ARG A 18 -4.30 5.53 -9.05
N GLN A 19 -3.37 6.48 -9.13
CA GLN A 19 -1.94 6.17 -9.23
C GLN A 19 -1.44 5.42 -8.00
N THR A 20 -1.81 5.82 -6.79
CA THR A 20 -1.45 5.11 -5.56
C THR A 20 -2.03 3.69 -5.56
N MET A 21 -3.30 3.52 -5.94
CA MET A 21 -3.92 2.20 -6.06
C MET A 21 -3.28 1.34 -7.14
N ASP A 22 -2.96 1.89 -8.31
CA ASP A 22 -2.33 1.16 -9.41
C ASP A 22 -0.92 0.69 -9.03
N LYS A 23 -0.15 1.57 -8.38
CA LYS A 23 1.18 1.25 -7.86
C LYS A 23 1.09 0.18 -6.76
N ALA A 24 0.12 0.30 -5.85
CA ALA A 24 -0.14 -0.71 -4.83
C ALA A 24 -0.57 -2.05 -5.45
N LYS A 25 -1.45 -2.03 -6.45
CA LYS A 25 -1.94 -3.23 -7.15
C LYS A 25 -0.83 -3.91 -7.94
N ARG A 26 0.07 -3.14 -8.58
CA ARG A 26 1.30 -3.64 -9.21
C ARG A 26 2.25 -4.24 -8.19
N MET A 27 2.52 -3.56 -7.08
CA MET A 27 3.36 -4.11 -6.01
C MET A 27 2.77 -5.38 -5.41
N ALA A 28 1.45 -5.45 -5.24
CA ALA A 28 0.77 -6.62 -4.70
C ALA A 28 0.73 -7.80 -5.70
N ARG A 29 0.66 -7.50 -7.01
CA ARG A 29 0.72 -8.51 -8.07
C ARG A 29 2.13 -9.01 -8.34
N ASP A 30 3.15 -8.31 -7.87
CA ASP A 30 4.54 -8.66 -8.14
C ASP A 30 5.08 -9.61 -7.05
N PRO A 31 5.28 -10.91 -7.37
CA PRO A 31 5.77 -11.89 -6.41
C PRO A 31 7.22 -11.66 -6.00
N HIS A 32 8.00 -10.92 -6.80
CA HIS A 32 9.39 -10.61 -6.49
C HIS A 32 9.47 -9.54 -5.38
N ASN A 33 8.55 -8.57 -5.40
CA ASN A 33 8.38 -7.63 -4.30
C ASN A 33 7.88 -8.30 -3.01
N GLN A 34 7.04 -9.33 -3.10
CA GLN A 34 6.64 -10.09 -1.91
C GLN A 34 7.83 -10.77 -1.23
N GLN A 35 8.76 -11.34 -1.99
CA GLN A 35 9.97 -11.96 -1.41
C GLN A 35 10.87 -10.93 -0.74
N LYS A 36 11.07 -9.77 -1.36
CA LYS A 36 11.80 -8.65 -0.75
C LYS A 36 11.10 -8.14 0.51
N ALA A 37 9.79 -7.96 0.46
CA ALA A 37 9.00 -7.52 1.61
C ALA A 37 9.08 -8.53 2.74
N LYS A 38 8.95 -9.82 2.45
CA LYS A 38 9.06 -10.92 3.41
C LYS A 38 10.44 -10.94 4.07
N SER A 39 11.52 -10.85 3.29
CA SER A 39 12.89 -10.80 3.82
C SER A 39 13.13 -9.57 4.71
N PHE A 40 12.60 -8.40 4.33
CA PHE A 40 12.63 -7.20 5.17
C PHE A 40 11.84 -7.40 6.46
N PHE A 41 10.64 -7.99 6.37
CA PHE A 41 9.78 -8.25 7.52
C PHE A 41 10.41 -9.27 8.48
N GLU A 42 11.02 -10.32 7.97
CA GLU A 42 11.77 -11.31 8.74
C GLU A 42 12.97 -10.66 9.44
N ARG A 43 13.77 -9.85 8.74
CA ARG A 43 14.86 -9.06 9.36
C ARG A 43 14.35 -8.12 10.45
N PHE A 44 13.22 -7.46 10.23
CA PHE A 44 12.65 -6.53 11.19
C PHE A 44 12.09 -7.25 12.41
N ARG A 45 11.46 -8.42 12.21
CA ARG A 45 10.96 -9.30 13.27
C ARG A 45 12.11 -9.87 14.11
N SER A 46 13.21 -10.28 13.49
CA SER A 46 14.39 -10.78 14.19
C SER A 46 15.17 -9.71 14.93
N ARG A 47 15.01 -8.42 14.61
CA ARG A 47 15.59 -7.31 15.39
C ARG A 47 14.77 -6.92 16.61
N ARG A 48 13.50 -7.34 16.68
CA ARG A 48 12.59 -6.99 17.78
C ARG A 48 12.62 -8.04 18.90
N HIS A 49 13.33 -9.14 18.70
CA HIS A 49 13.47 -10.25 19.64
C HIS A 49 14.93 -10.40 20.06
#